data_AF-A0A926E5T4-F1
#
_entry.id   AF-A0A926E5T4-F1
#
_cell.length_a   1.000
_cell.length_b   1.000
_cell.length_c   1.000
_cell.angle_alpha   90.00
_cell.angle_beta   90.00
_cell.angle_gamma   90.00
#
_symmetry.space_group_name_H-M   'P 1'
#
loop_
_entity.id
_entity.type
_entity.pdbx_description
1 polymer ?
#
loop_
_entity_poly.entity_id
_entity_poly.type
_entity_poly.pdbx_seq_one_letter_code
_entity_poly.pdbx_strand_id
1 'polypeptide(L)' 'MICPFCGKENPVSAQKCQRCGVSFEREPLIADMLPPRKRHFSPWIIAVCALGLFLIVVLFIILLET' A
#
# COMPACT_ATOMS: atom_id res chain seq x y z
N MET A 1 21.66 17.99 13.38
CA MET A 1 22.45 18.18 12.14
C MET A 1 22.76 19.65 11.95
N ILE A 2 23.95 19.99 11.49
CA ILE A 2 24.34 21.39 11.22
C ILE A 2 23.99 21.72 9.76
N CYS A 3 23.34 22.87 9.53
CA CYS A 3 23.04 23.32 8.18
C CYS A 3 24.34 23.71 7.43
N PRO A 4 24.66 23.11 6.28
CA PRO A 4 25.90 23.43 5.55
C PRO A 4 25.90 24.84 4.93
N PHE A 5 24.72 25.45 4.77
CA PHE A 5 24.58 26.78 4.17
C PHE A 5 24.72 27.93 5.18
N CYS A 6 24.25 27.74 6.42
CA CYS A 6 24.20 28.84 7.41
C CYS A 6 24.70 28.47 8.81
N GLY A 7 25.18 27.24 9.01
CA GLY A 7 25.78 26.79 10.27
C GLY A 7 24.81 26.58 11.43
N LYS A 8 23.50 26.82 11.29
CA LYS A 8 22.53 26.59 12.37
C LYS A 8 22.38 25.09 12.65
N GLU A 9 22.41 24.72 13.93
CA GLU A 9 21.98 23.40 14.40
C GLU A 9 20.48 23.22 14.26
N ASN A 10 20.07 22.11 13.64
CA ASN A 10 18.68 21.73 13.45
C ASN A 10 18.45 20.30 13.96
N PRO A 11 17.22 19.96 14.37
CA PRO A 11 16.82 18.58 14.66
C PRO A 11 17.13 17.64 13.50
N VAL A 12 17.46 16.37 13.78
CA VAL A 12 17.74 15.36 12.73
C VAL A 12 16.52 15.08 11.84
N SER A 13 15.32 15.26 12.39
CA SER A 13 14.06 15.12 11.66
C SER A 13 13.68 16.34 10.82
N ALA A 14 14.39 17.47 10.94
CA ALA A 14 14.07 18.67 10.19
C ALA A 14 14.14 18.40 8.68
N GLN A 15 13.11 18.83 7.93
CA GLN A 15 13.08 18.76 6.46
C GLN A 15 13.63 20.04 5.82
N LYS A 16 13.71 21.12 6.59
CA LYS A 16 14.23 22.43 6.17
C LYS A 16 14.97 23.10 7.32
N CYS A 17 15.95 23.94 7.00
CA CYS A 17 16.65 24.73 7.99
C CYS A 17 15.73 25.80 8.60
N GLN A 18 15.63 25.86 9.92
CA GLN A 18 14.79 26.84 10.64
C GLN A 18 15.32 28.28 10.55
N ARG A 19 16.55 28.51 10.06
CA ARG A 19 17.12 29.86 9.86
C ARG A 19 16.95 30.38 8.44
N CYS A 20 17.40 29.60 7.47
CA CYS A 20 17.57 30.05 6.09
C CYS A 20 16.57 29.40 5.13
N GLY A 21 15.79 28.42 5.59
CA GLY A 21 14.73 27.79 4.81
C GLY A 21 15.17 26.72 3.81
N VAL A 22 16.48 26.51 3.61
CA VAL A 22 17.00 25.48 2.67
C VAL A 22 16.46 24.09 3.03
N SER A 23 16.03 23.32 2.03
CA SER A 23 15.60 21.94 2.25
C SER A 23 16.78 21.03 2.54
N PHE A 24 16.57 20.10 3.47
CA PHE A 24 17.40 18.93 3.62
C PHE A 24 16.72 17.85 2.79
N GLU A 25 16.90 17.93 1.46
CA GLU A 25 16.39 16.92 0.54
C GLU A 25 16.85 15.55 1.06
N ARG A 26 15.91 14.70 1.44
CA ARG A 26 16.22 13.29 1.65
C ARG A 26 16.08 12.63 0.30
N GLU A 27 17.15 12.00 -0.15
CA GLU A 27 17.05 11.14 -1.30
C GLU A 27 15.94 10.11 -1.03
N PRO A 28 14.87 10.07 -1.85
CA PRO A 28 13.79 9.15 -1.61
C PRO A 28 14.37 7.74 -1.65
N LEU A 29 14.08 6.95 -0.63
CA LEU A 29 14.44 5.54 -0.68
C LEU A 29 13.73 4.94 -1.89
N ILE A 30 14.44 4.13 -2.68
CA ILE A 30 13.89 3.49 -3.90
C ILE A 30 12.55 2.79 -3.62
N ALA A 31 12.31 2.35 -2.39
CA ALA A 31 11.05 1.82 -1.90
C ALA A 31 9.84 2.76 -2.08
N ASP A 32 10.02 4.07 -1.92
CA ASP A 32 8.96 5.08 -2.05
C ASP A 32 8.64 5.41 -3.51
N MET A 33 9.54 5.10 -4.44
CA MET A 33 9.35 5.33 -5.88
C MET A 33 8.62 4.17 -6.58
N LEU A 34 8.50 3.01 -5.93
CA LEU A 34 7.77 1.89 -6.50
C LEU A 34 6.27 2.19 -6.47
N PRO A 35 5.54 2.07 -7.61
CA PRO A 35 4.11 2.31 -7.63
C PRO A 35 3.41 1.35 -6.66
N PRO A 36 2.43 1.83 -5.87
CA PRO A 36 1.69 0.96 -4.96
C PRO A 36 1.00 -0.14 -5.78
N ARG A 37 1.34 -1.41 -5.51
CA ARG A 37 0.73 -2.57 -6.16
C ARG A 37 -0.77 -2.58 -5.84
N LYS A 38 -1.60 -2.12 -6.79
CA LYS A 38 -3.06 -2.24 -6.67
C LYS A 38 -3.44 -3.72 -6.74
N ARG A 39 -4.07 -4.23 -5.67
CA ARG A 39 -4.52 -5.62 -5.58
C ARG A 39 -5.73 -5.78 -6.51
N HIS A 40 -5.52 -6.33 -7.70
CA HIS A 40 -6.58 -6.58 -8.67
C HIS A 40 -7.36 -7.83 -8.26
N PHE A 41 -8.47 -7.65 -7.53
CA PHE A 41 -9.40 -8.73 -7.24
C PHE A 41 -10.09 -9.10 -8.55
N SER A 42 -9.70 -10.23 -9.12
CA SER A 42 -10.16 -10.58 -10.44
C SER A 42 -11.64 -11.01 -10.40
N PRO A 43 -12.53 -10.40 -11.20
CA PRO A 43 -13.97 -10.66 -11.13
C PRO A 43 -14.33 -12.13 -11.43
N TRP A 44 -13.48 -12.84 -12.17
CA TRP A 44 -13.70 -14.26 -12.46
C TRP A 44 -13.61 -15.16 -11.22
N ILE A 45 -12.81 -14.78 -10.22
CA ILE A 45 -12.68 -15.57 -8.97
C ILE A 45 -14.03 -15.57 -8.23
N ILE A 46 -14.69 -14.41 -8.19
CA ILE A 46 -16.01 -14.27 -7.56
C ILE A 46 -17.04 -15.12 -8.30
N ALA A 47 -17.01 -15.10 -9.64
CA ALA A 47 -17.92 -15.91 -10.46
C ALA A 47 -17.73 -17.43 -10.23
N VAL A 48 -16.48 -17.90 -10.18
CA VAL A 48 -16.17 -19.31 -9.91
C VAL A 48 -16.61 -19.73 -8.51
N CYS A 49 -16.34 -18.91 -7.49
CA CYS A 49 -16.78 -19.17 -6.13
C CYS A 49 -18.32 -19.22 -6.01
N ALA A 50 -19.02 -18.29 -6.66
CA ALA A 50 -20.49 -18.26 -6.65
C ALA A 50 -21.08 -19.50 -7.34
N LEU A 51 -20.55 -19.89 -8.50
CA LEU A 51 -20.98 -21.07 -9.22
C LEU A 51 -20.71 -22.35 -8.41
N GLY A 52 -19.52 -22.47 -7.83
CA GLY A 52 -19.15 -23.59 -6.97
C GLY A 52 -20.07 -23.72 -5.76
N LEU A 53 -20.33 -22.61 -5.06
CA LEU A 53 -21.25 -22.58 -3.92
C LEU A 53 -22.66 -23.01 -4.34
N PHE A 54 -23.15 -22.52 -5.48
CA PHE A 54 -24.46 -22.88 -6.01
C PHE A 54 -24.57 -24.38 -6.29
N LEU A 55 -23.57 -24.97 -6.97
CA LEU A 55 -23.56 -26.41 -7.25
C LEU A 55 -23.53 -27.26 -5.98
N ILE A 56 -22.76 -26.84 -4.97
CA ILE A 56 -22.68 -27.52 -3.67
C ILE A 56 -24.04 -27.48 -2.97
N VAL A 57 -24.71 -26.33 -2.95
CA VAL A 57 -26.04 -26.19 -2.33
C VAL A 57 -27.07 -27.05 -3.05
N VAL A 58 -27.09 -27.04 -4.38
CA VAL A 58 -28.00 -27.88 -5.17
C VAL A 58 -27.75 -29.37 -4.91
N LEU A 59 -26.49 -29.81 -4.91
CA LEU A 59 -26.13 -31.19 -4.59
C LEU A 59 -26.62 -31.57 -3.19
N PHE A 60 -26.42 -30.69 -2.20
CA PHE A 60 -26.82 -30.94 -0.82
C PHE A 60 -28.34 -31.08 -0.67
N ILE A 61 -29.12 -30.24 -1.36
CA ILE A 61 -30.59 -30.35 -1.37
C ILE A 61 -31.03 -31.70 -1.96
N ILE A 62 -30.44 -32.11 -3.09
CA ILE A 62 -30.76 -33.41 -3.73
C ILE A 62 -30.45 -34.58 -2.78
N LEU A 63 -29.32 -34.52 -2.08
CA LEU A 63 -28.93 -35.54 -1.10
C LEU A 63 -29.82 -35.57 0.15
N LEU A 64 -30.49 -34.46 0.49
CA LEU A 64 -31.45 -34.41 1.60
C LEU A 64 -32.83 -34.95 1.21
N GLU A 65 -33.21 -34.84 -0.06
CA GLU A 65 -34.48 -35.36 -0.59
C GLU A 65 -34.44 -36.84 -1.00
N THR A 66 -33.25 -37.43 -1.18
CA THR A 66 -33.04 -38.84 -1.56
C THR A 66 -32.85 -39.73 -0.35
#